data_AF-A0A2J6IBI8-F1
#
_entry.id   AF-A0A2J6IBI8-F1
#
_cell.length_a   1.000
_cell.length_b   1.000
_cell.length_c   1.000
_cell.angle_alpha   90.00
_cell.angle_beta   90.00
_cell.angle_gamma   90.00
#
_symmetry.space_group_name_H-M   'P 1'
#
loop_
_entity.id
_entity.type
_entity.pdbx_description
1 polymer ?
#
loop_
_entity_poly.entity_id
_entity_poly.type
_entity_poly.pdbx_seq_one_letter_code
_entity_poly.pdbx_strand_id
1 'polypeptide(L)'
;YIYRPYIYENNINDFGIADSMGNLGGIIVQIFFSLAIFNSGRKKGVRIISFLVIGYILYEFAQLILPKGVFDWKDIYGTIIGGLITLIMFFIVHLLVKQNKIFYRF
;
A
#
# COMPACT_ATOMS: atom_id res chain seq x y z
N TYR A 1 18.36 5.37 6.80
CA TYR A 1 18.36 6.74 6.22
C TYR A 1 19.56 6.92 5.29
N ILE A 2 19.62 6.18 4.17
CA ILE A 2 20.73 6.29 3.19
C ILE A 2 20.20 6.82 1.85
N TYR A 3 19.09 6.26 1.36
CA TYR A 3 18.53 6.59 0.05
C TYR A 3 18.05 8.05 -0.10
N ARG A 4 17.08 8.50 0.72
CA ARG A 4 16.51 9.87 0.61
C ARG A 4 17.58 10.97 0.73
N PRO A 5 18.50 10.95 1.71
CA PRO A 5 19.60 11.92 1.77
C PRO A 5 20.49 11.90 0.52
N TYR A 6 20.86 10.71 0.03
CA TYR A 6 21.69 10.57 -1.18
C TYR A 6 21.04 11.21 -2.42
N ILE A 7 19.73 11.00 -2.62
CA ILE A 7 18.99 11.60 -3.74
C ILE A 7 19.04 13.12 -3.67
N TYR A 8 18.80 13.70 -2.50
CA TYR A 8 18.82 15.16 -2.32
C TYR A 8 20.21 15.77 -2.44
N GLU A 9 21.23 15.15 -1.80
CA GLU A 9 22.61 15.65 -1.82
C GLU A 9 23.21 15.64 -3.24
N ASN A 10 22.80 14.67 -4.07
CA ASN A 10 23.28 14.55 -5.44
C ASN A 10 22.35 15.22 -6.48
N ASN A 11 21.29 15.91 -6.05
CA ASN A 11 20.28 16.53 -6.93
C ASN A 11 19.71 15.56 -7.99
N ILE A 12 19.52 14.30 -7.61
CA ILE A 12 18.97 13.27 -8.50
C ILE A 12 17.45 13.46 -8.56
N ASN A 13 16.89 13.58 -9.77
CA ASN A 13 15.45 13.52 -9.95
C ASN A 13 15.01 12.05 -10.04
N ASP A 14 14.56 11.48 -8.92
CA ASP A 14 14.05 10.11 -8.84
C ASP A 14 12.52 10.02 -9.01
N PHE A 15 11.90 11.07 -9.56
CA PHE A 15 10.46 11.18 -9.77
C PHE A 15 9.62 11.07 -8.49
N GLY A 16 10.21 11.38 -7.32
CA GLY A 16 9.50 11.41 -6.04
C GLY A 16 9.43 10.06 -5.33
N ILE A 17 10.24 9.09 -5.74
CA ILE A 17 10.35 7.78 -5.06
C ILE A 17 10.87 7.98 -3.64
N ALA A 18 11.90 8.80 -3.43
CA ALA A 18 12.49 9.07 -2.12
C ALA A 18 11.46 9.56 -1.10
N ASP A 19 10.46 10.28 -1.57
CA ASP A 19 9.41 10.87 -0.73
C ASP A 19 8.28 9.89 -0.46
N SER A 20 7.85 9.14 -1.48
CA SER A 20 6.66 8.27 -1.43
C SER A 20 6.94 6.80 -1.08
N MET A 21 8.20 6.35 -1.08
CA MET A 21 8.57 4.94 -0.90
C MET A 21 8.07 4.37 0.44
N GLY A 22 8.07 5.20 1.49
CA GLY A 22 7.56 4.82 2.81
C GLY A 22 6.08 4.45 2.74
N ASN A 23 5.25 5.31 2.15
CA ASN A 23 3.81 5.06 2.08
C ASN A 23 3.44 3.98 1.06
N LEU A 24 4.13 3.96 -0.09
CA LEU A 24 3.95 2.92 -1.12
C LEU A 24 4.27 1.53 -0.57
N GLY A 25 5.41 1.37 0.11
CA GLY A 25 5.77 0.09 0.73
C GLY A 25 4.85 -0.25 1.91
N GLY A 26 4.56 0.74 2.75
CA GLY A 26 3.74 0.61 3.94
C GLY A 26 2.33 0.09 3.64
N ILE A 27 1.63 0.69 2.66
CA ILE A 27 0.27 0.26 2.31
C ILE A 27 0.23 -1.17 1.77
N ILE A 28 1.22 -1.58 0.96
CA ILE A 28 1.29 -2.94 0.41
C ILE A 28 1.43 -3.96 1.55
N VAL A 29 2.39 -3.74 2.46
CA VAL A 29 2.63 -4.62 3.61
C VAL A 29 1.41 -4.66 4.52
N GLN A 30 0.85 -3.50 4.87
CA GLN A 30 -0.30 -3.40 5.76
C GLN A 30 -1.52 -4.15 5.21
N ILE A 31 -1.78 -4.03 3.91
CA ILE A 31 -2.90 -4.73 3.27
C ILE A 31 -2.68 -6.24 3.33
N PHE A 32 -1.54 -6.76 2.88
CA PHE A 32 -1.32 -8.22 2.87
C PHE A 32 -1.31 -8.81 4.28
N PHE A 33 -0.73 -8.10 5.24
CA PHE A 33 -0.77 -8.50 6.64
C PHE A 33 -2.21 -8.55 7.18
N SER A 34 -3.02 -7.54 6.87
CA SER A 34 -4.44 -7.52 7.25
C SER A 34 -5.22 -8.65 6.58
N LEU A 35 -5.00 -8.90 5.28
CA LEU A 35 -5.64 -9.99 4.55
C LEU A 35 -5.34 -11.35 5.19
N ALA A 36 -4.09 -11.57 5.61
CA ALA A 36 -3.64 -12.77 6.30
C ALA A 36 -4.31 -12.92 7.69
N ILE A 37 -4.27 -11.89 8.53
CA ILE A 37 -4.92 -11.89 9.87
C ILE A 37 -6.40 -12.21 9.75
N PHE A 38 -7.08 -11.58 8.81
CA PHE A 38 -8.53 -11.70 8.67
C PHE A 38 -8.97 -12.92 7.84
N ASN A 39 -8.03 -13.77 7.40
CA ASN A 39 -8.23 -14.91 6.49
C ASN A 39 -9.24 -14.58 5.38
N SER A 40 -8.93 -13.54 4.62
CA SER A 40 -9.93 -12.87 3.80
C SER A 40 -10.10 -13.52 2.44
N GLY A 41 -11.28 -14.11 2.20
CA GLY A 41 -11.69 -14.49 0.85
C GLY A 41 -11.94 -13.27 -0.06
N ARG A 42 -12.16 -13.51 -1.36
CA ARG A 42 -12.19 -12.47 -2.42
C ARG A 42 -13.01 -11.21 -2.09
N LYS A 43 -14.29 -11.36 -1.70
CA LYS A 43 -15.17 -10.21 -1.39
C LYS A 43 -14.76 -9.46 -0.12
N LYS A 44 -14.23 -10.16 0.89
CA LYS A 44 -13.75 -9.54 2.13
C LYS A 44 -12.42 -8.81 1.87
N GLY A 45 -11.55 -9.41 1.07
CA GLY A 45 -10.25 -8.84 0.74
C GLY A 45 -10.36 -7.52 -0.02
N VAL A 46 -11.20 -7.43 -1.05
CA VAL A 46 -11.44 -6.15 -1.75
C VAL A 46 -11.94 -5.07 -0.79
N ARG A 47 -12.86 -5.39 0.13
CA ARG A 47 -13.35 -4.43 1.14
C ARG A 47 -12.24 -3.95 2.07
N ILE A 48 -11.35 -4.84 2.52
CA ILE A 48 -10.21 -4.48 3.36
C ILE A 48 -9.23 -3.59 2.60
N ILE A 49 -8.91 -3.94 1.34
CA ILE A 49 -8.04 -3.13 0.47
C ILE A 49 -8.61 -1.72 0.34
N SER A 50 -9.89 -1.59 -0.05
CA SER A 50 -10.54 -0.28 -0.20
C SER A 50 -10.58 0.50 1.11
N PHE A 51 -10.91 -0.17 2.23
CA PHE A 51 -10.95 0.46 3.55
C PHE A 51 -9.58 1.03 3.96
N LEU A 52 -8.50 0.26 3.76
CA LEU A 52 -7.15 0.70 4.12
C LEU A 52 -6.65 1.82 3.21
N VAL A 53 -6.87 1.74 1.89
CA VAL A 53 -6.48 2.79 0.96
C VAL A 53 -7.20 4.10 1.28
N ILE A 54 -8.52 4.06 1.45
CA ILE A 54 -9.30 5.25 1.82
C ILE A 54 -8.86 5.76 3.20
N GLY A 55 -8.65 4.86 4.17
CA GLY A 55 -8.20 5.20 5.51
C GLY A 55 -6.85 5.92 5.53
N TYR A 56 -5.88 5.47 4.74
CA TYR A 56 -4.58 6.13 4.61
C TYR A 56 -4.69 7.50 3.95
N ILE A 57 -5.50 7.64 2.90
CA ILE A 57 -5.75 8.95 2.27
C ILE A 57 -6.38 9.92 3.29
N LEU A 58 -7.39 9.47 4.04
CA LEU A 58 -8.01 10.28 5.08
C LEU A 58 -7.05 10.58 6.23
N TYR A 59 -6.16 9.65 6.56
CA TYR A 59 -5.12 9.86 7.57
C TYR A 59 -4.16 10.96 7.14
N GLU A 60 -3.74 11.01 5.87
CA GLU A 60 -2.95 12.12 5.34
C GLU A 60 -3.67 13.46 5.52
N PHE A 61 -4.96 13.56 5.16
CA PHE A 61 -5.72 14.78 5.41
C PHE A 61 -5.84 15.12 6.90
N ALA A 62 -5.96 14.12 7.78
CA ALA A 62 -5.99 14.33 9.22
C ALA A 62 -4.68 14.92 9.75
N GLN A 63 -3.55 14.68 9.08
CA GLN A 63 -2.25 15.26 9.46
C GLN A 63 -2.23 16.80 9.40
N LEU A 64 -3.15 17.44 8.65
CA LEU A 64 -3.30 18.90 8.66
C LEU A 64 -3.71 19.46 10.03
N ILE A 65 -4.33 18.61 10.87
CA ILE A 65 -4.87 18.99 12.18
C ILE A 65 -4.06 18.34 13.32
N LEU A 66 -3.40 17.21 13.05
CA LEU A 66 -2.65 16.46 14.05
C LEU A 66 -1.30 17.14 14.40
N PRO A 67 -0.88 17.11 15.68
CA PRO A 67 0.41 17.64 16.07
C PRO A 67 1.55 16.83 15.41
N LYS A 68 2.50 17.53 14.78
CA LYS A 68 3.65 16.96 14.04
C LYS A 68 3.30 16.20 12.75
N GLY A 69 2.05 16.29 12.26
CA GLY A 69 1.68 15.79 10.94
C GLY A 69 2.26 16.66 9.82
N VAL A 70 2.66 16.05 8.71
CA VAL A 70 3.12 16.76 7.50
C VAL A 70 2.34 16.20 6.32
N PHE A 71 1.29 16.91 5.93
CA PHE A 71 0.52 16.56 4.75
C PHE A 71 1.42 16.55 3.50
N ASP A 72 1.53 15.40 2.83
CA ASP A 72 2.30 15.23 1.59
C ASP A 72 1.45 14.59 0.49
N TRP A 73 1.31 15.29 -0.64
CA TRP A 73 0.64 14.75 -1.83
C TRP A 73 1.33 13.51 -2.39
N LYS A 74 2.66 13.41 -2.26
CA LYS A 74 3.43 12.24 -2.73
C LYS A 74 3.06 10.98 -1.96
N ASP A 75 2.69 11.13 -0.69
CA ASP A 75 2.21 10.04 0.14
C ASP A 75 0.80 9.59 -0.28
N ILE A 76 -0.09 10.51 -0.64
CA ILE A 76 -1.40 10.16 -1.23
C ILE A 76 -1.21 9.38 -2.54
N TYR A 77 -0.34 9.87 -3.44
CA TYR A 77 -0.05 9.16 -4.69
C TYR A 77 0.57 7.78 -4.44
N GLY A 78 1.51 7.69 -3.50
CA GLY A 78 2.12 6.43 -3.07
C GLY A 78 1.10 5.43 -2.55
N THR A 79 0.12 5.89 -1.75
CA THR A 79 -0.98 5.06 -1.24
C THR A 79 -1.87 4.54 -2.37
N ILE A 80 -2.26 5.41 -3.32
CA ILE A 80 -3.11 5.01 -4.45
C ILE A 80 -2.38 3.98 -5.33
N ILE A 81 -1.13 4.24 -5.70
CA ILE A 81 -0.32 3.36 -6.53
C ILE A 81 -0.09 2.02 -5.81
N GLY A 82 0.34 2.04 -4.54
CA GLY A 82 0.54 0.84 -3.74
C GLY A 82 -0.74 0.03 -3.55
N GLY A 83 -1.87 0.70 -3.34
CA GLY A 83 -3.20 0.08 -3.28
C GLY A 83 -3.60 -0.61 -4.58
N LEU A 84 -3.37 0.04 -5.74
CA LEU A 84 -3.62 -0.54 -7.07
C LEU A 84 -2.72 -1.76 -7.34
N ILE A 85 -1.42 -1.65 -7.08
CA ILE A 85 -0.47 -2.77 -7.20
C ILE A 85 -0.96 -3.95 -6.35
N THR A 86 -1.32 -3.68 -5.10
CA THR A 86 -1.80 -4.73 -4.19
C THR A 86 -3.10 -5.35 -4.66
N LEU A 87 -4.04 -4.57 -5.19
CA LEU A 87 -5.29 -5.07 -5.73
C LEU A 87 -5.06 -6.00 -6.93
N ILE A 88 -4.15 -5.65 -7.84
CA ILE A 88 -3.75 -6.49 -8.97
C ILE A 88 -3.13 -7.79 -8.45
N MET A 89 -2.15 -7.72 -7.55
CA MET A 89 -1.52 -8.89 -6.95
C MET A 89 -2.54 -9.80 -6.25
N PHE A 90 -3.48 -9.23 -5.49
CA PHE A 90 -4.54 -9.96 -4.82
C PHE A 90 -5.40 -10.77 -5.79
N PHE A 91 -5.79 -10.19 -6.93
CA PHE A 91 -6.54 -10.91 -7.95
C PHE A 91 -5.71 -11.98 -8.66
N ILE A 92 -4.42 -11.72 -8.93
CA ILE A 92 -3.51 -12.72 -9.50
C ILE A 92 -3.40 -13.92 -8.56
N VAL A 93 -3.15 -13.71 -7.27
CA VAL A 93 -3.08 -14.79 -6.27
C VAL A 93 -4.38 -15.59 -6.24
N HIS A 94 -5.53 -14.92 -6.21
CA HIS A 94 -6.82 -15.61 -6.24
C HIS A 94 -7.05 -16.42 -7.52
N LEU A 95 -6.57 -15.93 -8.66
CA LEU A 95 -6.68 -16.62 -9.95
C LEU A 95 -5.79 -17.87 -9.99
N LEU A 96 -4.54 -17.75 -9.54
CA LEU A 96 -3.58 -18.85 -9.46
C LEU A 96 -4.03 -19.93 -8.48
N VAL A 97 -4.52 -19.54 -7.29
CA VAL A 97 -5.04 -20.49 -6.30
C VAL A 97 -6.26 -21.22 -6.83
N LYS A 98 -7.21 -20.51 -7.49
CA LYS A 98 -8.40 -21.14 -8.09
C LYS A 98 -8.04 -22.20 -9.14
N GLN A 99 -6.98 -21.98 -9.92
CA GLN A 99 -6.52 -22.93 -10.94
C GLN A 99 -5.81 -24.14 -10.32
N ASN A 100 -5.14 -23.97 -9.19
CA ASN A 100 -4.49 -25.05 -8.44
C ASN A 100 -5.47 -25.79 -7.53
N LYS A 101 -6.19 -26.78 -8.09
CA LYS A 101 -7.09 -27.69 -7.35
C LYS A 101 -6.42 -28.47 -6.19
N ILE A 102 -5.09 -28.52 -6.13
CA ILE A 102 -4.33 -29.21 -5.08
C ILE A 102 -4.47 -28.50 -3.72
N PHE A 103 -4.60 -27.17 -3.71
CA PHE A 103 -4.72 -26.39 -2.47
C PHE A 103 -6.12 -26.46 -1.82
N TYR A 104 -7.13 -26.92 -2.55
CA TYR A 104 -8.51 -27.06 -2.04
C TYR A 104 -8.77 -28.39 -1.34
N ARG A 105 -7.72 -29.16 -1.02
CA ARG A 105 -7.83 -30.53 -0.51
C ARG A 105 -7.47 -30.71 0.97
N PHE A 106 -7.46 -29.65 1.76
CA PHE A 106 -7.28 -29.70 3.21
C PHE A 106 -8.54 -29.24 3.92
#